data_AF-F2L414-F1
#
_entry.id   AF-F2L414-F1
#
_cell.length_a   1.000
_cell.length_b   1.000
_cell.length_c   1.000
_cell.angle_alpha   90.00
_cell.angle_beta   90.00
_cell.angle_gamma   90.00
#
_symmetry.space_group_name_H-M   'P 1'
#
loop_
_entity.id
_entity.type
_entity.pdbx_description
1 polymer ?
#
loop_
_entity_poly.entity_id
_entity_poly.type
_entity_poly.pdbx_seq_one_letter_code
_entity_poly.pdbx_strand_id
1 'polypeptide(L)'
;MKLTATEQRVVELYNSGLKPRDIANRLGISINTVYKALSKHRRIAETPGPEDGEQRLSYNYYAVVMPMASSSVIYSFAPPQTPRVDDLEPLVKRLEYVLERLEKLLDGKQIVESKAAEAPEPADGAPDFIRRNAWVKLLRGRSFQ
;
A
#
# COMPACT_ATOMS: atom_id res chain seq x y z
N MET A 1 -8.90 -1.05 -30.49
CA MET A 1 -10.28 -0.91 -29.95
C MET A 1 -10.67 0.57 -29.97
N LYS A 2 -11.92 0.91 -30.25
CA LYS A 2 -12.40 2.31 -30.25
C LYS A 2 -13.23 2.57 -28.98
N LEU A 3 -13.21 3.81 -28.47
CA LEU A 3 -14.07 4.23 -27.35
C LEU A 3 -15.52 4.37 -27.83
N THR A 4 -16.48 4.01 -26.98
CA THR A 4 -17.91 4.30 -27.21
C THR A 4 -18.19 5.78 -26.95
N ALA A 5 -19.33 6.30 -27.46
CA ALA A 5 -19.70 7.71 -27.30
C ALA A 5 -19.77 8.15 -25.82
N THR A 6 -20.24 7.27 -24.93
CA THR A 6 -20.31 7.55 -23.48
C THR A 6 -18.92 7.58 -22.83
N GLU A 7 -18.01 6.69 -23.23
CA GLU A 7 -16.63 6.67 -22.75
C GLU A 7 -15.86 7.92 -23.21
N GLN A 8 -16.07 8.37 -24.46
CA GLN A 8 -15.48 9.62 -24.96
C GLN A 8 -15.94 10.81 -24.13
N ARG A 9 -17.24 10.88 -23.80
CA ARG A 9 -17.77 11.96 -22.97
C ARG A 9 -17.19 11.97 -21.56
N VAL A 10 -16.92 10.80 -20.98
CA VAL A 10 -16.21 10.68 -19.70
C VAL A 10 -14.80 11.27 -19.80
N VAL A 11 -14.06 10.95 -20.87
CA VAL A 11 -12.69 11.44 -21.08
C VAL A 11 -12.68 12.97 -21.26
N GLU A 12 -13.61 13.52 -22.03
CA GLU A 12 -13.74 14.98 -22.21
C GLU A 12 -13.97 15.69 -20.87
N LEU A 13 -14.89 15.19 -20.05
CA LEU A 13 -15.18 15.77 -18.75
C LEU A 13 -13.99 15.63 -17.79
N TYR A 14 -13.25 14.53 -17.85
CA TYR A 14 -12.04 14.34 -17.06
C TYR A 14 -10.94 15.32 -17.49
N ASN A 15 -10.74 15.52 -18.79
CA ASN A 15 -9.78 16.49 -19.33
C ASN A 15 -10.15 17.93 -18.97
N SER A 16 -11.43 18.23 -18.77
CA SER A 16 -11.90 19.52 -18.24
C SER A 16 -11.67 19.71 -16.73
N GLY A 17 -11.11 18.70 -16.03
CA GLY A 17 -10.73 18.79 -14.62
C GLY A 17 -11.80 18.33 -13.62
N LEU A 18 -12.91 17.74 -14.07
CA LEU A 18 -13.94 17.21 -13.17
C LEU A 18 -13.45 15.94 -12.45
N LYS A 19 -13.81 15.80 -11.17
CA LYS A 19 -13.49 14.59 -10.41
C LYS A 19 -14.35 13.41 -10.91
N PRO A 20 -13.84 12.16 -10.87
CA PRO A 20 -14.60 10.98 -11.32
C PRO A 20 -15.99 10.83 -10.69
N ARG A 21 -16.14 11.26 -9.44
CA ARG A 21 -17.42 11.24 -8.72
C ARG A 21 -18.44 12.23 -9.31
N ASP A 22 -17.99 13.43 -9.70
CA ASP A 22 -18.85 14.45 -10.30
C ASP A 22 -19.23 14.08 -11.74
N ILE A 23 -18.32 13.43 -12.47
CA ILE A 23 -18.57 12.88 -13.81
C ILE A 23 -19.66 11.80 -13.75
N ALA A 24 -19.54 10.89 -12.78
CA ALA A 24 -20.53 9.83 -12.55
C ALA A 24 -21.93 10.41 -12.29
N ASN A 25 -22.02 11.42 -11.42
CA ASN A 25 -23.27 12.10 -11.09
C ASN A 25 -23.86 12.84 -12.30
N ARG A 26 -23.04 13.53 -13.10
CA ARG A 26 -23.50 14.27 -14.30
C ARG A 26 -24.01 13.36 -15.40
N LEU A 27 -23.37 12.21 -15.60
CA LEU A 27 -23.72 11.26 -16.66
C LEU A 27 -24.72 10.18 -16.20
N GLY A 28 -25.06 10.14 -14.91
CA GLY A 28 -25.97 9.13 -14.36
C GLY A 28 -25.40 7.70 -14.40
N ILE A 29 -24.08 7.56 -14.35
CA ILE A 29 -23.38 6.26 -14.43
C ILE A 29 -22.66 5.92 -13.13
N SER A 30 -22.35 4.63 -12.93
CA SER A 30 -21.55 4.22 -11.77
C SER A 30 -20.13 4.81 -11.84
N ILE A 31 -19.54 5.11 -10.69
CA ILE A 31 -18.16 5.59 -10.60
C ILE A 31 -17.16 4.56 -11.15
N ASN A 32 -17.46 3.26 -11.02
CA ASN A 32 -16.65 2.19 -11.59
C ASN A 32 -16.63 2.24 -13.12
N THR A 33 -17.74 2.61 -13.75
CA THR A 33 -17.81 2.81 -15.21
C THR A 33 -16.90 3.94 -15.66
N VAL A 34 -16.83 5.03 -14.88
CA VAL A 34 -15.91 6.14 -15.14
C VAL A 34 -14.45 5.66 -15.13
N TYR A 35 -14.05 4.93 -14.08
CA TYR A 35 -12.69 4.39 -14.00
C TYR A 35 -12.37 3.41 -15.12
N LYS A 36 -13.30 2.54 -15.50
CA LYS A 36 -13.14 1.61 -16.63
C LYS A 36 -12.96 2.36 -17.96
N ALA A 37 -13.74 3.41 -18.20
CA ALA A 37 -13.62 4.24 -19.40
C ALA A 37 -12.25 4.94 -19.48
N LEU A 38 -11.78 5.52 -18.37
CA LEU A 38 -10.46 6.15 -18.29
C LEU A 38 -9.32 5.15 -18.47
N SER A 39 -9.43 3.97 -17.86
CA SER A 39 -8.46 2.88 -18.03
C SER A 39 -8.39 2.42 -19.49
N LYS A 40 -9.54 2.24 -20.15
CA LYS A 40 -9.64 1.89 -21.57
C LYS A 40 -9.02 2.98 -22.46
N HIS A 41 -9.28 4.25 -22.16
CA HIS A 41 -8.67 5.38 -22.87
C HIS A 41 -7.14 5.36 -22.79
N ARG A 42 -6.58 5.14 -21.58
CA ARG A 42 -5.14 5.07 -21.38
C ARG A 42 -4.50 3.96 -22.20
N ARG A 43 -5.09 2.76 -22.21
CA ARG A 43 -4.61 1.62 -23.01
C ARG A 43 -4.57 1.94 -24.50
N ILE A 44 -5.55 2.69 -25.00
CA ILE A 44 -5.62 3.07 -26.41
C ILE A 44 -4.60 4.18 -26.73
N ALA A 45 -4.38 5.12 -25.81
CA ALA A 45 -3.36 6.16 -25.95
C ALA A 45 -1.93 5.62 -25.87
N GLU A 46 -1.68 4.57 -25.07
CA GLU A 46 -0.38 3.91 -24.89
C GLU A 46 0.02 3.03 -26.08
N THR A 47 -0.89 2.72 -27.02
CA THR A 47 -0.56 1.92 -28.21
C THR A 47 -0.51 2.76 -29.50
N PRO A 48 0.59 3.49 -29.77
CA PRO A 48 0.98 3.80 -31.14
C PRO A 48 2.11 2.84 -31.56
N GLY A 49 1.77 1.65 -32.05
CA GLY A 49 2.74 0.75 -32.69
C GLY A 49 2.53 -0.74 -32.42
N PRO A 50 2.86 -1.63 -33.38
CA PRO A 50 2.88 -3.07 -33.16
C PRO A 50 4.21 -3.49 -32.51
N GLU A 51 4.11 -4.38 -31.51
CA GLU A 51 5.16 -5.15 -30.82
C GLU A 51 6.11 -4.27 -29.97
N ASP A 52 6.26 -4.47 -28.65
CA ASP A 52 6.86 -5.65 -28.02
C ASP A 52 6.34 -5.87 -26.57
N GLY A 53 6.06 -7.13 -26.24
CA GLY A 53 6.62 -7.79 -25.06
C GLY A 53 6.28 -7.40 -23.62
N GLU A 54 5.51 -6.37 -23.28
CA GLU A 54 5.25 -6.05 -21.86
C GLU A 54 3.86 -6.49 -21.37
N GLN A 55 3.80 -7.71 -20.82
CA GLN A 55 2.72 -8.14 -19.93
C GLN A 55 2.74 -7.29 -18.64
N ARG A 56 2.15 -6.09 -18.70
CA ARG A 56 1.91 -5.28 -17.50
C ARG A 56 0.74 -5.88 -16.71
N LEU A 57 1.14 -6.62 -15.67
CA LEU A 57 0.38 -7.19 -14.56
C LEU A 57 -1.04 -6.61 -14.39
N SER A 58 -2.01 -7.33 -14.95
CA SER A 58 -3.40 -7.29 -14.50
C SER A 58 -3.45 -7.89 -13.11
N TYR A 59 -3.89 -7.13 -12.10
CA TYR A 59 -4.14 -7.63 -10.75
C TYR A 59 -5.29 -8.65 -10.76
N ASN A 60 -5.00 -9.87 -11.19
CA ASN A 60 -5.88 -11.02 -11.10
C ASN A 60 -5.65 -11.66 -9.73
N TYR A 61 -6.67 -11.58 -8.87
CA TYR A 61 -6.75 -12.14 -7.53
C TYR A 61 -6.87 -13.68 -7.52
N TYR A 62 -6.21 -14.37 -8.44
CA TYR A 62 -6.30 -15.84 -8.57
C TYR A 62 -4.95 -16.48 -8.23
N ALA A 63 -4.98 -17.21 -7.12
CA ALA A 63 -4.02 -18.22 -6.62
C ALA A 63 -2.66 -18.31 -7.33
N VAL A 64 -1.60 -17.93 -6.60
CA VAL A 64 -0.26 -18.43 -6.85
C VAL A 64 -0.30 -19.95 -6.64
N VAL A 65 -0.39 -20.71 -7.71
CA VAL A 65 -0.20 -22.17 -7.67
C VAL A 65 1.29 -22.39 -7.44
N MET A 66 1.67 -22.65 -6.20
CA MET A 66 3.00 -23.14 -5.90
C MET A 66 3.10 -24.58 -6.43
N PRO A 67 4.05 -24.92 -7.30
CA PRO A 67 4.34 -26.31 -7.61
C PRO A 67 4.92 -26.94 -6.35
N MET A 68 4.08 -27.64 -5.58
CA MET A 68 4.59 -28.60 -4.60
C MET A 68 5.30 -29.67 -5.42
N ALA A 69 6.63 -29.71 -5.31
CA ALA A 69 7.45 -30.70 -5.99
C ALA A 69 7.03 -32.10 -5.50
N SER A 70 6.22 -32.78 -6.31
CA SER A 70 6.07 -34.23 -6.23
C SER A 70 7.45 -34.83 -6.47
N SER A 71 7.93 -35.66 -5.55
CA SER A 71 9.31 -36.17 -5.49
C SER A 71 9.69 -37.17 -6.60
N SER A 72 9.01 -37.13 -7.75
CA SER A 72 9.10 -38.18 -8.76
C SER A 72 8.98 -37.66 -10.20
N VAL A 73 9.66 -36.55 -10.53
CA VAL A 73 9.99 -36.28 -11.94
C VAL A 73 11.40 -35.69 -12.01
N ILE A 74 12.35 -36.51 -12.46
CA ILE A 74 13.69 -36.08 -12.89
C ILE A 74 13.48 -35.16 -14.10
N TYR A 75 13.43 -33.85 -13.86
CA TYR A 75 13.58 -32.83 -14.89
C TYR A 75 14.99 -32.29 -14.76
N SER A 76 15.72 -32.30 -15.86
CA SER A 76 17.10 -31.82 -15.99
C SER A 76 17.21 -30.39 -15.47
N PHE A 77 17.62 -30.24 -14.21
CA PHE A 77 17.84 -28.94 -13.61
C PHE A 77 19.20 -28.43 -14.10
N ALA A 78 19.17 -27.49 -15.04
CA ALA A 78 20.20 -26.45 -15.04
C ALA A 78 20.14 -25.82 -13.63
N PRO A 79 21.27 -25.68 -12.90
CA PRO A 79 21.21 -25.10 -11.57
C PRO A 79 20.54 -23.72 -11.67
N PRO A 80 19.52 -23.43 -10.85
CA PRO A 80 18.99 -22.08 -10.79
C PRO A 80 20.17 -21.18 -10.42
N GLN A 81 20.42 -20.16 -11.22
CA GLN A 81 21.40 -19.14 -10.86
C GLN A 81 21.03 -18.68 -9.45
N THR A 82 21.91 -18.96 -8.48
CA THR A 82 21.69 -18.45 -7.14
C THR A 82 21.64 -16.93 -7.27
N PRO A 83 20.61 -16.26 -6.72
CA PRO A 83 20.65 -14.80 -6.65
C PRO A 83 21.95 -14.42 -5.93
N ARG A 84 22.78 -13.58 -6.55
CA ARG A 84 24.03 -13.09 -5.96
C ARG A 84 23.73 -12.52 -4.57
N VAL A 85 24.21 -13.19 -3.54
CA VAL A 85 24.04 -12.79 -2.14
C VAL A 85 25.09 -11.75 -1.69
N ASP A 86 26.03 -11.41 -2.58
CA ASP A 86 27.15 -10.49 -2.31
C ASP A 86 26.65 -9.11 -1.85
N ASP A 87 25.48 -8.67 -2.35
CA ASP A 87 24.90 -7.36 -2.03
C ASP A 87 24.10 -7.34 -0.71
N LEU A 88 23.88 -8.49 -0.06
CA LEU A 88 23.10 -8.57 1.18
C LEU A 88 23.94 -8.30 2.43
N GLU A 89 25.22 -8.67 2.43
CA GLU A 89 26.12 -8.42 3.57
C GLU A 89 26.15 -6.96 4.05
N PRO A 90 26.27 -5.94 3.18
CA PRO A 90 26.27 -4.55 3.63
C PRO A 90 24.92 -4.11 4.19
N LEU A 91 23.81 -4.69 3.69
CA LEU A 91 22.46 -4.42 4.19
C LEU A 91 22.25 -4.98 5.59
N VAL A 92 22.73 -6.21 5.84
CA VAL A 92 22.63 -6.86 7.15
C VAL A 92 23.42 -6.07 8.20
N LYS A 93 24.66 -5.69 7.90
CA LYS A 93 25.47 -4.84 8.81
C LYS A 93 24.80 -3.49 9.12
N ARG A 94 24.15 -2.89 8.12
CA ARG A 94 23.42 -1.63 8.33
C ARG A 94 22.21 -1.82 9.24
N LEU A 95 21.49 -2.93 9.13
CA LEU A 95 20.38 -3.26 10.01
C LEU A 95 20.83 -3.49 11.45
N GLU A 96 21.91 -4.25 11.65
CA GLU A 96 22.50 -4.47 12.98
C GLU A 96 22.85 -3.15 13.68
N TYR A 97 23.49 -2.24 12.95
CA TYR A 97 23.82 -0.90 13.47
C TYR A 97 22.56 -0.08 13.84
N VAL A 98 21.52 -0.13 13.01
CA VAL A 98 20.26 0.58 13.29
C VAL A 98 19.61 0.02 14.56
N LEU A 99 19.60 -1.30 14.73
CA LEU A 99 19.06 -1.94 15.93
C LEU A 99 19.83 -1.53 17.19
N GLU A 100 21.16 -1.60 17.17
CA GLU A 100 22.00 -1.19 18.30
C GLU A 100 21.80 0.30 18.66
N ARG A 101 21.63 1.15 17.65
CA ARG A 101 21.39 2.59 17.86
C ARG A 101 20.02 2.84 18.48
N LEU A 102 19.00 2.09 18.08
CA LEU A 102 17.65 2.20 18.64
C LEU A 102 17.60 1.72 20.09
N GLU A 103 18.32 0.65 20.43
CA GLU A 103 18.47 0.15 21.80
C GLU A 103 19.05 1.23 22.72
N LYS A 104 20.18 1.85 22.32
CA LYS A 104 20.79 2.96 23.07
C LYS A 104 19.85 4.15 23.29
N LEU A 105 18.99 4.45 22.32
CA LEU A 105 18.00 5.52 22.44
C LEU A 105 16.85 5.15 23.38
N LEU A 106 16.46 3.88 23.40
CA LEU A 106 15.43 3.38 24.31
C LEU A 106 15.92 3.41 25.76
N ASP A 107 17.16 2.98 26.00
CA ASP A 107 17.80 3.02 27.31
C ASP A 107 17.94 4.46 27.81
N GLY A 108 18.38 5.37 26.95
CA GLY A 108 18.48 6.79 27.27
C GLY A 108 17.12 7.45 27.59
N LYS A 109 16.03 6.96 26.99
CA LYS A 109 14.68 7.47 27.24
C LYS A 109 14.10 6.97 28.57
N GLN A 110 14.38 5.73 28.96
CA GLN A 110 13.96 5.21 30.28
C GLN A 110 14.60 5.97 31.45
N ILE A 111 15.84 6.45 31.31
CA ILE A 111 16.53 7.22 32.36
C ILE A 111 15.82 8.57 32.61
N VAL A 112 15.24 9.18 31.56
CA VAL A 112 14.52 10.46 31.66
C VAL A 112 13.11 10.27 32.23
N GLU A 113 12.40 9.21 31.84
CA GLU A 113 11.07 8.90 32.39
C GLU A 113 11.13 8.48 33.87
N SER A 114 12.18 7.75 34.28
CA SER A 114 12.36 7.32 35.68
C SER A 114 12.60 8.48 36.65
N LYS A 115 13.09 9.63 36.17
CA LYS A 115 13.27 10.84 37.00
C LYS A 115 11.99 11.70 37.10
N ALA A 116 11.00 11.47 36.24
CA ALA A 116 9.73 12.19 36.26
C ALA A 116 8.62 11.45 37.05
N ALA A 117 8.92 10.27 37.62
CA ALA A 117 7.94 9.37 38.23
C ALA A 117 7.76 9.51 39.76
N GLU A 118 8.19 10.61 40.38
CA GLU A 118 7.83 10.93 41.78
C GLU A 118 6.58 11.85 41.82
N ALA A 119 5.39 11.22 41.68
CA ALA A 119 4.02 11.58 42.14
C ALA A 119 3.50 13.04 42.11
N PRO A 120 2.19 13.32 41.80
CA PRO A 120 1.04 12.56 42.33
C PRO A 120 -0.10 12.21 41.35
N GLU A 121 -0.76 11.10 41.66
CA GLU A 121 -2.08 10.63 41.14
C GLU A 121 -3.25 11.31 41.91
N PRO A 122 -4.54 11.20 41.51
CA PRO A 122 -5.09 10.48 40.36
C PRO A 122 -6.06 11.31 39.48
N ALA A 123 -6.41 10.71 38.34
CA ALA A 123 -7.55 11.05 37.49
C ALA A 123 -7.42 12.27 36.57
N ASP A 124 -6.25 12.48 35.95
CA ASP A 124 -6.18 13.20 34.66
C ASP A 124 -4.80 13.07 33.95
N GLY A 125 -4.11 11.95 34.09
CA GLY A 125 -2.73 11.76 33.58
C GLY A 125 -2.53 11.71 32.06
N ALA A 126 -3.57 11.95 31.25
CA ALA A 126 -3.43 11.93 29.79
C ALA A 126 -3.06 13.33 29.27
N PRO A 127 -1.96 13.49 28.49
CA PRO A 127 -1.63 14.73 27.81
C PRO A 127 -2.77 15.26 26.94
N ASP A 128 -2.89 16.58 26.82
CA ASP A 128 -4.02 17.26 26.14
C ASP A 128 -4.25 16.79 24.70
N PHE A 129 -3.22 16.36 23.99
CA PHE A 129 -3.36 15.86 22.62
C PHE A 129 -4.05 14.48 22.56
N ILE A 130 -3.87 13.63 23.58
CA ILE A 130 -4.55 12.34 23.70
C ILE A 130 -6.03 12.57 24.02
N ARG A 131 -6.33 13.54 24.88
CA ARG A 131 -7.72 13.91 25.21
C ARG A 131 -8.49 14.50 24.04
N ARG A 132 -7.78 15.26 23.18
CA ARG A 132 -8.35 15.86 21.96
C ARG A 132 -8.51 14.87 20.81
N ASN A 133 -7.99 13.65 20.95
CA ASN A 133 -8.13 12.64 19.92
C ASN A 133 -9.57 12.08 19.87
N ALA A 134 -10.22 12.21 18.71
CA ALA A 134 -11.59 11.77 18.49
C ALA A 134 -11.80 10.26 18.76
N TRP A 135 -10.78 9.44 18.52
CA TRP A 135 -10.81 8.00 18.75
C TRP A 135 -10.81 7.64 20.23
N VAL A 136 -10.15 8.44 21.08
CA VAL A 136 -10.12 8.21 22.53
C VAL A 136 -11.50 8.43 23.15
N LYS A 137 -12.28 9.38 22.62
CA LYS A 137 -13.68 9.59 23.03
C LYS A 137 -14.57 8.42 22.61
N LEU A 138 -14.37 7.89 21.40
CA LEU A 138 -15.10 6.72 20.89
C LEU A 138 -14.80 5.45 21.69
N LEU A 139 -13.54 5.24 22.06
CA LEU A 139 -13.14 4.09 22.88
C LEU A 139 -13.69 4.16 24.30
N ARG A 140 -13.70 5.35 24.92
CA ARG A 140 -14.34 5.55 26.24
C ARG A 140 -15.86 5.36 26.19
N GLY A 141 -16.51 5.78 25.11
CA GLY A 141 -17.96 5.59 24.94
C GLY A 141 -18.38 4.14 24.69
N ARG A 142 -17.44 3.27 24.28
CA ARG A 142 -17.71 1.88 23.91
C ARG A 142 -17.28 0.87 24.98
N SER A 143 -16.60 1.31 26.04
CA SER A 143 -16.10 0.41 27.10
C SER A 143 -17.14 -0.02 28.14
N PHE A 144 -18.44 0.19 27.90
CA PHE A 144 -19.51 -0.28 28.79
C PHE A 144 -20.74 -0.71 27.99
N GLN A 145 -20.72 -1.95 27.48
CA GLN A 145 -21.92 -2.73 27.21
C GLN A 145 -21.61 -4.23 27.30
#